data_AF-A0A7X7A174-F1
#
_entry.id   AF-A0A7X7A174-F1
#
_cell.length_a   1.000
_cell.length_b   1.000
_cell.length_c   1.000
_cell.angle_alpha   90.00
_cell.angle_beta   90.00
_cell.angle_gamma   90.00
#
_symmetry.space_group_name_H-M   'P 1'
#
loop_
_entity.id
_entity.type
_entity.pdbx_description
1 polymer ?
#
loop_
_entity_poly.entity_id
_entity_poly.type
_entity_poly.pdbx_seq_one_letter_code
_entity_poly.pdbx_strand_id
1 'polypeptide(L)' 'MPVNTIPVATDLILVLDNGIGSSGQQLTQNRVYKNIKTDANNDKIYSVAETLAGLQNKRKLAIQRRDIVEIELT' A
#
# COMPACT_ATOMS: atom_id res chain seq x y z
N MET A 1 -14.12 19.70 -22.47
CA MET A 1 -14.39 18.28 -22.19
C MET A 1 -13.80 17.96 -20.83
N PRO A 2 -14.54 17.33 -19.91
CA PRO A 2 -14.01 16.93 -18.60
C PRO A 2 -13.01 15.77 -18.78
N VAL A 3 -12.01 15.74 -17.91
CA VAL A 3 -11.06 14.63 -17.81
C VAL A 3 -11.52 13.74 -16.65
N ASN A 4 -11.73 12.44 -16.93
CA ASN A 4 -12.19 11.47 -15.94
C ASN A 4 -11.04 10.55 -15.50
N THR A 5 -11.21 9.94 -14.32
CA THR A 5 -10.27 8.94 -13.79
C THR A 5 -10.98 7.60 -13.55
N ILE A 6 -10.48 6.51 -14.13
CA ILE A 6 -11.00 5.16 -13.94
C ILE A 6 -9.98 4.33 -13.14
N PRO A 7 -10.34 3.81 -11.95
CA PRO A 7 -9.45 2.92 -11.20
C PRO A 7 -9.23 1.59 -11.94
N VAL A 8 -7.97 1.25 -12.20
CA VAL A 8 -7.57 0.02 -12.90
C VAL A 8 -7.00 -1.01 -11.93
N ALA A 9 -6.27 -0.58 -10.91
CA ALA A 9 -5.71 -1.47 -9.91
C ALA A 9 -5.51 -0.79 -8.56
N THR A 10 -5.55 -1.59 -7.50
CA THR A 10 -5.21 -1.15 -6.15
C THR A 10 -4.27 -2.18 -5.51
N ASP A 11 -3.18 -1.68 -4.93
CA ASP A 11 -2.21 -2.45 -4.16
C ASP A 11 -2.19 -1.97 -2.70
N LEU A 12 -2.08 -2.90 -1.76
CA LEU A 12 -1.74 -2.64 -0.36
C LEU A 12 -0.27 -2.91 -0.15
N ILE A 13 0.42 -1.98 0.50
CA ILE A 13 1.84 -2.13 0.83
C ILE A 13 2.01 -1.97 2.32
N LEU A 14 2.50 -3.04 2.93
CA LEU A 14 2.93 -3.05 4.31
C LEU A 14 4.43 -2.75 4.34
N VAL A 15 4.80 -1.59 4.91
CA VAL A 15 6.18 -1.14 5.03
C VAL A 15 6.71 -1.57 6.40
N LEU A 16 7.71 -2.45 6.39
CA LEU A 16 8.29 -3.03 7.60
C LEU A 16 9.71 -2.49 7.83
N ASP A 17 10.10 -2.43 9.10
CA ASP A 17 11.44 -2.03 9.52
C ASP A 17 12.46 -3.09 9.14
N ASN A 18 13.51 -2.68 8.42
CA ASN A 18 14.62 -3.54 8.02
C ASN A 18 15.95 -3.08 8.64
N GLY A 19 15.90 -2.26 9.70
CA GLY A 19 17.09 -1.77 10.41
C GLY A 19 17.68 -0.52 9.77
N ILE A 20 18.92 -0.21 10.13
CA ILE A 20 19.66 0.96 9.66
C ILE A 20 20.79 0.51 8.72
N GLY A 21 20.91 1.18 7.57
CA GLY A 21 21.97 0.92 6.60
C GLY A 21 23.32 1.50 7.02
N SER A 22 24.37 1.15 6.29
CA SER A 22 25.75 1.58 6.59
C SER A 22 25.93 3.11 6.58
N SER A 23 25.10 3.84 5.85
CA SER A 23 25.10 5.31 5.81
C SER A 23 24.06 5.96 6.73
N GLY A 24 23.49 5.21 7.70
CA GLY A 24 22.58 5.75 8.71
C GLY A 24 21.13 5.93 8.28
N GLN A 25 20.78 5.55 7.05
CA GLN A 25 19.40 5.59 6.56
C GLN A 25 18.57 4.42 7.12
N GLN A 26 17.30 4.66 7.41
CA GLN A 26 16.38 3.58 7.74
C GLN A 26 16.09 2.74 6.50
N LEU A 27 16.33 1.44 6.59
CA LEU A 27 15.98 0.47 5.57
C LEU A 27 14.56 -0.02 5.80
N THR A 28 13.81 -0.18 4.72
CA THR A 28 12.45 -0.70 4.75
C THR A 28 12.34 -1.95 3.91
N GLN A 29 11.49 -2.88 4.35
CA GLN A 29 11.10 -4.04 3.56
C GLN A 29 9.60 -3.94 3.28
N ASN A 30 9.25 -3.91 2.00
CA ASN A 30 7.86 -3.81 1.57
C ASN A 30 7.29 -5.21 1.32
N ARG A 31 6.10 -5.47 1.87
CA ARG A 31 5.24 -6.57 1.43
C ARG A 31 4.07 -5.99 0.64
N VAL A 32 3.96 -6.40 -0.62
CA VAL A 32 2.97 -5.90 -1.56
C VAL A 32 1.89 -6.96 -1.76
N TYR A 33 0.64 -6.56 -1.53
CA TYR A 33 -0.55 -7.35 -1.80
C TYR A 33 -1.28 -6.71 -2.97
N LYS A 34 -1.26 -7.40 -4.11
CA LYS A 34 -1.85 -6.93 -5.36
C LYS A 34 -3.29 -7.38 -5.52
N ASN A 35 -3.96 -6.84 -6.53
CA ASN A 35 -5.33 -7.22 -6.93
C ASN A 35 -6.35 -6.98 -5.82
N ILE A 36 -6.18 -5.89 -5.07
CA ILE A 36 -7.21 -5.43 -4.15
C ILE A 36 -8.33 -4.80 -4.99
N LYS A 37 -9.57 -5.04 -4.57
CA LYS A 37 -10.71 -4.42 -5.23
C LYS A 37 -10.56 -2.90 -5.19
N THR A 38 -10.71 -2.27 -6.35
CA THR A 38 -10.52 -0.82 -6.50
C THR A 38 -11.53 -0.01 -5.70
N ASP A 39 -12.72 -0.58 -5.44
CA ASP A 39 -13.80 -0.02 -4.63
C ASP A 39 -13.66 -0.31 -3.12
N ALA A 40 -12.59 -0.98 -2.68
CA ALA A 40 -12.41 -1.31 -1.28
C ALA A 40 -12.26 -0.04 -0.42
N ASN A 41 -12.99 0.03 0.70
CA ASN A 41 -12.87 1.11 1.67
C ASN A 41 -11.49 1.07 2.37
N ASN A 42 -10.88 2.24 2.56
CA ASN A 42 -9.66 2.44 3.33
C ASN A 42 -9.72 1.82 4.73
N ASP A 43 -10.85 1.90 5.43
CA ASP A 43 -10.98 1.29 6.77
C ASP A 43 -10.79 -0.23 6.73
N LYS A 44 -11.36 -0.87 5.70
CA LYS A 44 -11.23 -2.33 5.50
C LYS A 44 -9.80 -2.70 5.11
N ILE A 45 -9.18 -1.91 4.22
CA ILE A 45 -7.78 -2.11 3.82
C ILE A 45 -6.86 -1.97 5.05
N TYR A 46 -7.08 -0.95 5.88
CA TYR A 46 -6.30 -0.69 7.08
C TYR A 46 -6.46 -1.81 8.11
N SER A 47 -7.70 -2.23 8.41
CA SER A 47 -7.97 -3.30 9.37
C SER A 47 -7.31 -4.64 8.96
N VAL A 48 -7.37 -4.99 7.67
CA VAL A 48 -6.68 -6.17 7.14
C VAL A 48 -5.17 -6.00 7.24
N ALA A 49 -4.64 -4.83 6.90
CA ALA A 49 -3.21 -4.55 6.97
C ALA A 49 -2.67 -4.61 8.42
N GLU A 50 -3.42 -4.14 9.42
CA GLU A 50 -3.06 -4.29 10.84
C GLU A 50 -3.01 -5.76 11.27
N THR A 51 -4.01 -6.55 10.86
CA THR A 51 -4.01 -8.00 11.13
C THR A 51 -2.78 -8.66 10.51
N LEU A 52 -2.48 -8.34 9.24
CA LEU A 52 -1.31 -8.88 8.54
C LEU A 52 0.01 -8.42 9.17
N ALA A 53 0.06 -7.21 9.71
CA ALA A 53 1.20 -6.65 10.42
C ALA A 53 1.48 -7.40 11.72
N GLY A 54 0.44 -7.78 12.47
CA GLY A 54 0.57 -8.57 13.70
C GLY A 54 1.14 -9.97 13.48
N LEU A 55 1.06 -10.49 12.24
CA LEU A 55 1.65 -11.77 11.85
C LEU A 55 3.12 -11.64 11.38
N GLN A 56 3.67 -10.43 11.33
CA GLN A 56 5.05 -10.21 10.91
C GLN A 56 6.00 -10.22 12.10
N ASN A 57 7.21 -10.75 11.88
CA ASN A 57 8.31 -10.65 12.84
C ASN A 57 8.95 -9.26 12.87
N LYS A 58 8.77 -8.47 11.80
CA LYS A 58 9.34 -7.12 11.67
C LYS A 58 8.31 -6.08 12.05
N ARG A 59 8.77 -5.01 12.70
CA ARG A 59 7.92 -3.89 13.12
C ARG A 59 7.30 -3.21 11.89
N LYS A 60 5.99 -3.01 11.90
CA LYS A 60 5.28 -2.16 10.95
C LYS A 60 5.70 -0.70 11.13
N LEU A 61 6.11 -0.07 10.03
CA LEU A 61 6.39 1.37 9.97
C LEU A 61 5.22 2.14 9.37
N ALA A 62 4.64 1.62 8.29
CA ALA A 62 3.53 2.28 7.60
C ALA A 62 2.66 1.27 6.84
N ILE A 63 1.43 1.70 6.57
CA ILE A 63 0.50 1.06 5.64
C ILE A 63 0.26 2.04 4.51
N GLN A 64 0.46 1.60 3.27
CA GLN A 64 0.22 2.40 2.08
C GLN A 64 -0.82 1.73 1.20
N ARG A 65 -1.69 2.54 0.61
CA ARG A 65 -2.53 2.15 -0.52
C ARG A 65 -1.94 2.80 -1.78
N ARG A 66 -1.81 2.03 -2.86
CA ARG A 66 -1.43 2.55 -4.18
C ARG A 66 -2.54 2.24 -5.17
N ASP A 67 -3.18 3.28 -5.67
CA ASP A 67 -4.18 3.17 -6.73
C ASP A 67 -3.54 3.56 -8.06
N ILE A 68 -3.81 2.76 -9.09
CA ILE A 68 -3.49 3.03 -10.47
C ILE A 68 -4.80 3.42 -11.14
N VAL A 69 -4.85 4.64 -11.69
CA VAL A 69 -6.00 5.18 -12.40
C VAL A 69 -5.61 5.50 -13.84
N GLU A 70 -6.51 5.18 -14.77
CA GLU A 70 -6.44 5.64 -16.16
C GLU A 70 -7.11 7.00 -16.27
N ILE A 71 -6.55 7.89 -17.10
CA ILE A 71 -7.02 9.26 -17.30
C ILE A 71 -7.48 9.40 -18.74
N GLU A 72 -8.76 9.72 -18.94
CA GLU A 72 -9.37 9.82 -20.27
C GLU A 72 -10.18 11.11 -20.47
N LEU A 73 -10.27 11.58 -21.71
CA LEU A 73 -11.14 12.68 -22.14
C LEU A 73 -12.48 12.10 -22.62
N THR A 74 -13.59 12.65 -22.14
CA THR A 74 -14.95 12.31 -22.62
C THR A 74 -15.49 13.34 -23.61
#